data_AF-A0A9W9Y8I7-F1
#
_entry.id   AF-A0A9W9Y8I7-F1
#
_cell.length_a   1.000
_cell.length_b   1.000
_cell.length_c   1.000
_cell.angle_alpha   90.00
_cell.angle_beta   90.00
_cell.angle_gamma   90.00
#
_symmetry.space_group_name_H-M   'P 1'
#
loop_
_entity.id
_entity.type
_entity.pdbx_description
1 polymer ?
#
loop_
_entity_poly.entity_id
_entity_poly.type
_entity_poly.pdbx_seq_one_letter_code
_entity_poly.pdbx_strand_id
1 'polypeptide(L)'
;MVTCSRNVWGHVGEESCGDINVGEESCGDMNVGEESCGDMNVGEESCGDMNVREESCGDINVGEESCGNMNVGEESCGDMNVGEESCGDMNVGEESCGDVNVGEESCGDMNVGEESCGDINVGEESWGDMNVGEESCGDMNVGEESCGDMNVREESCGDMNVGEESCGDMNVGEESYGDINVGEESCGDMNVGEESCGDMNIGEESCGGMNVREESCGNMNVGEGSCGDMNVGEELWGHECWRRELWGRVYWRRKLWGHECWRRELWGHECWRRELWGREYWRRRVVGT
;
A
#
# COMPACT_ATOMS: atom_id res chain seq x y z
N MET A 1 57.78 19.48 -3.24
CA MET A 1 57.95 18.88 -4.59
C MET A 1 58.73 17.60 -4.37
N VAL A 2 58.02 16.53 -3.98
CA VAL A 2 58.62 15.27 -3.54
C VAL A 2 59.31 14.63 -4.75
N THR A 3 60.64 14.50 -4.71
CA THR A 3 61.38 13.86 -5.79
C THR A 3 61.34 12.34 -5.60
N CYS A 4 60.37 11.69 -6.24
CA CYS A 4 60.19 10.26 -6.07
C CYS A 4 61.28 9.46 -6.82
N SER A 5 62.20 8.90 -6.05
CA SER A 5 63.25 8.02 -6.56
C SER A 5 62.74 6.59 -6.48
N ARG A 6 62.69 5.87 -7.61
CA ARG A 6 62.33 4.44 -7.67
C ARG A 6 63.17 3.62 -6.69
N ASN A 7 62.72 3.45 -5.46
CA ASN A 7 63.28 2.54 -4.47
C ASN A 7 62.14 1.66 -3.97
N VAL A 8 62.38 0.36 -4.07
CA VAL A 8 61.40 -0.73 -3.96
C VAL A 8 61.15 -1.12 -2.48
N TRP A 9 61.54 -0.27 -1.52
CA TRP A 9 61.55 -0.62 -0.09
C TRP A 9 61.31 0.60 0.79
N GLY A 10 60.32 0.48 1.68
CA GLY A 10 60.21 1.12 3.00
C GLY A 10 60.88 2.48 3.18
N HIS A 11 60.16 3.59 3.00
CA HIS A 11 60.65 4.93 3.31
C HIS A 11 60.09 5.46 4.65
N VAL A 12 60.98 5.96 5.52
CA VAL A 12 60.62 6.64 6.77
C VAL A 12 61.13 8.08 6.74
N GLY A 13 60.27 9.08 6.90
CA GLY A 13 60.64 10.50 6.89
C GLY A 13 59.45 11.45 6.75
N GLU A 14 59.67 12.77 6.83
CA GLU A 14 58.62 13.79 6.68
C GLU A 14 57.87 13.67 5.35
N GLU A 15 58.59 13.51 4.23
CA GLU A 15 58.02 13.18 2.91
C GLU A 15 58.54 11.80 2.46
N SER A 16 57.65 10.86 2.14
CA SER A 16 58.02 9.50 1.73
C SER A 16 57.23 8.99 0.52
N CYS A 17 57.89 8.27 -0.39
CA CYS A 17 57.21 7.62 -1.51
C CYS A 17 57.84 6.27 -1.89
N GLY A 18 57.02 5.29 -2.25
CA GLY A 18 57.43 3.91 -2.50
C GLY A 18 56.36 2.89 -2.09
N ASP A 19 56.66 1.59 -2.13
CA ASP A 19 55.67 0.53 -1.88
C ASP A 19 55.16 0.52 -0.41
N ILE A 20 56.00 0.95 0.54
CA ILE A 20 55.65 1.04 1.98
C ILE A 20 56.26 2.33 2.54
N ASN A 21 55.44 3.20 3.13
CA ASN A 21 55.86 4.51 3.63
C ASN A 21 55.37 4.74 5.07
N VAL A 22 56.22 5.37 5.89
CA VAL A 22 55.86 5.84 7.23
C VAL A 22 56.36 7.28 7.40
N GLY A 23 55.46 8.26 7.50
CA GLY A 23 55.84 9.67 7.46
C GLY A 23 54.72 10.65 7.78
N GLU A 24 55.00 11.95 7.78
CA GLU A 24 53.93 12.95 7.90
C GLU A 24 53.16 13.05 6.57
N GLU A 25 53.87 13.16 5.44
CA GLU A 25 53.32 13.11 4.09
C GLU A 25 53.83 11.85 3.35
N SER A 26 52.93 11.03 2.82
CA SER A 26 53.30 9.77 2.15
C SER A 26 52.50 9.45 0.88
N CYS A 27 53.18 8.91 -0.15
CA CYS A 27 52.52 8.47 -1.38
C CYS A 27 53.03 7.13 -1.96
N GLY A 28 52.13 6.20 -2.27
CA GLY A 28 52.46 4.87 -2.78
C GLY A 28 51.51 3.78 -2.27
N ASP A 29 51.85 2.50 -2.47
CA ASP A 29 50.90 1.40 -2.28
C ASP A 29 50.40 1.24 -0.82
N MET A 30 51.29 1.37 0.17
CA MET A 30 50.95 1.30 1.60
C MET A 30 51.55 2.46 2.39
N ASN A 31 50.71 3.26 3.07
CA ASN A 31 51.13 4.46 3.78
C ASN A 31 50.62 4.47 5.24
N VAL A 32 51.50 4.83 6.18
CA VAL A 32 51.17 5.09 7.58
C VAL A 32 51.65 6.48 7.97
N GLY A 33 50.76 7.41 8.29
CA GLY A 33 51.16 8.82 8.43
C GLY A 33 50.01 9.80 8.59
N GLU A 34 50.30 11.07 8.90
CA GLU A 34 49.24 12.09 9.07
C GLU A 34 48.49 12.31 7.75
N GLU A 35 49.18 12.71 6.68
CA GLU A 35 48.62 12.87 5.33
C GLU A 35 49.13 11.77 4.38
N SER A 36 48.23 11.11 3.64
CA SER A 36 48.66 10.11 2.66
C SER A 36 47.78 9.94 1.43
N CYS A 37 48.39 9.49 0.33
CA CYS A 37 47.70 9.14 -0.89
C CYS A 37 48.20 7.84 -1.53
N GLY A 38 47.29 6.93 -1.91
CA GLY A 38 47.68 5.61 -2.39
C GLY A 38 46.63 4.51 -2.20
N ASP A 39 47.01 3.27 -2.44
CA ASP A 39 46.06 2.14 -2.44
C ASP A 39 45.57 1.79 -1.01
N MET A 40 46.46 1.80 -0.01
CA MET A 40 46.14 1.51 1.40
C MET A 40 46.77 2.54 2.37
N ASN A 41 45.95 3.20 3.18
CA ASN A 41 46.38 4.30 4.05
C ASN A 41 45.87 4.16 5.51
N VAL A 42 46.76 4.26 6.52
CA VAL A 42 46.42 4.31 7.98
C VAL A 42 47.00 5.54 8.73
N GLY A 43 46.18 6.35 9.40
CA GLY A 43 46.60 7.66 9.95
C GLY A 43 45.46 8.67 10.15
N GLU A 44 45.70 9.98 9.97
CA GLU A 44 44.70 11.04 10.26
C GLU A 44 43.91 11.47 9.01
N GLU A 45 44.56 11.89 7.93
CA GLU A 45 43.93 12.31 6.66
C GLU A 45 44.41 11.44 5.47
N SER A 46 43.51 10.95 4.61
CA SER A 46 43.95 10.30 3.36
C SER A 46 42.97 10.31 2.18
N CYS A 47 43.56 10.17 0.98
CA CYS A 47 42.84 9.90 -0.27
C CYS A 47 43.35 8.62 -0.96
N GLY A 48 42.47 7.69 -1.31
CA GLY A 48 42.93 6.40 -1.82
C GLY A 48 41.85 5.33 -2.00
N ASP A 49 42.25 4.12 -2.40
CA ASP A 49 41.30 3.01 -2.59
C ASP A 49 40.81 2.47 -1.22
N MET A 50 41.68 2.36 -0.23
CA MET A 50 41.35 1.88 1.11
C MET A 50 41.99 2.74 2.21
N ASN A 51 41.16 3.29 3.11
CA ASN A 51 41.58 4.18 4.19
C ASN A 51 41.02 3.71 5.55
N VAL A 52 41.82 3.75 6.62
CA VAL A 52 41.38 3.45 8.00
C VAL A 52 41.86 4.58 8.94
N ARG A 53 41.05 5.63 9.18
CA ARG A 53 41.52 6.97 9.63
C ARG A 53 40.46 7.86 10.31
N GLU A 54 40.85 9.01 10.85
CA GLU A 54 39.92 10.02 11.38
C GLU A 54 39.13 10.70 10.24
N GLU A 55 39.80 11.20 9.20
CA GLU A 55 39.18 11.81 8.01
C GLU A 55 39.66 11.09 6.73
N SER A 56 38.73 10.66 5.85
CA SER A 56 39.14 9.98 4.62
C SER A 56 38.21 10.15 3.42
N CYS A 57 38.82 10.09 2.22
CA CYS A 57 38.10 10.03 0.95
C CYS A 57 38.59 8.91 0.04
N GLY A 58 37.67 8.14 -0.58
CA GLY A 58 38.10 6.94 -1.29
C GLY A 58 37.03 5.94 -1.71
N ASP A 59 37.46 4.78 -2.19
CA ASP A 59 36.55 3.68 -2.51
C ASP A 59 36.05 2.97 -1.25
N ILE A 60 36.94 2.73 -0.27
CA ILE A 60 36.64 2.10 1.02
C ILE A 60 37.26 2.90 2.15
N ASN A 61 36.44 3.37 3.09
CA ASN A 61 36.87 4.17 4.23
C ASN A 61 36.35 3.55 5.53
N VAL A 62 37.19 3.52 6.58
CA VAL A 62 36.81 3.14 7.94
C VAL A 62 37.31 4.22 8.90
N GLY A 63 36.44 4.95 9.58
CA GLY A 63 36.89 6.15 10.27
C GLY A 63 35.87 6.90 11.11
N GLU A 64 36.23 8.09 11.59
CA GLU A 64 35.25 9.00 12.22
C GLU A 64 34.46 9.73 11.14
N GLU A 65 35.14 10.43 10.23
CA GLU A 65 34.55 11.15 9.10
C GLU A 65 35.01 10.55 7.76
N SER A 66 34.06 10.20 6.89
CA SER A 66 34.40 9.57 5.61
C SER A 66 33.52 9.97 4.43
N CYS A 67 34.12 10.10 3.26
CA CYS A 67 33.41 10.34 2.00
C CYS A 67 33.85 9.40 0.87
N GLY A 68 32.92 8.77 0.15
CA GLY A 68 33.33 7.73 -0.80
C GLY A 68 32.27 6.76 -1.24
N ASN A 69 32.70 5.62 -1.79
CA ASN A 69 31.78 4.59 -2.26
C ASN A 69 31.31 3.68 -1.12
N MET A 70 32.21 3.28 -0.21
CA MET A 70 31.90 2.46 0.96
C MET A 70 32.54 3.06 2.20
N ASN A 71 31.72 3.40 3.19
CA ASN A 71 32.15 4.06 4.41
C ASN A 71 31.67 3.27 5.64
N VAL A 72 32.53 3.12 6.65
CA VAL A 72 32.16 2.58 7.97
C VAL A 72 32.67 3.53 9.04
N GLY A 73 31.81 4.19 9.80
CA GLY A 73 32.28 5.22 10.72
C GLY A 73 31.22 5.92 11.54
N GLU A 74 31.58 7.02 12.19
CA GLU A 74 30.64 7.83 12.97
C GLU A 74 29.84 8.72 12.02
N GLU A 75 30.50 9.50 11.16
CA GLU A 75 29.91 10.38 10.16
C GLU A 75 30.36 9.97 8.74
N SER A 76 29.40 9.77 7.84
CA SER A 76 29.72 9.27 6.50
C SER A 76 28.84 9.84 5.39
N CYS A 77 29.45 10.09 4.23
CA CYS A 77 28.73 10.50 3.02
C CYS A 77 29.16 9.70 1.77
N GLY A 78 28.21 9.15 1.02
CA GLY A 78 28.59 8.23 -0.05
C GLY A 78 27.51 7.30 -0.60
N ASP A 79 27.93 6.33 -1.41
CA ASP A 79 26.99 5.36 -2.01
C ASP A 79 26.52 4.32 -0.98
N MET A 80 27.42 3.83 -0.11
CA MET A 80 27.13 2.86 0.94
C MET A 80 27.79 3.26 2.26
N ASN A 81 26.99 3.46 3.30
CA ASN A 81 27.42 3.93 4.60
C ASN A 81 26.94 3.00 5.72
N VAL A 82 27.81 2.72 6.69
CA VAL A 82 27.45 2.02 7.94
C VAL A 82 28.00 2.82 9.11
N GLY A 83 27.14 3.36 9.97
CA GLY A 83 27.60 4.29 10.99
C GLY A 83 26.56 4.86 11.91
N GLU A 84 26.93 5.86 12.70
CA GLU A 84 25.98 6.57 13.58
C GLU A 84 25.18 7.59 12.74
N GLU A 85 25.86 8.49 12.03
CA GLU A 85 25.28 9.50 11.14
C GLU A 85 25.72 9.26 9.68
N SER A 86 24.74 9.16 8.77
CA SER A 86 25.04 8.83 7.37
C SER A 86 24.15 9.55 6.36
N CYS A 87 24.75 9.96 5.24
CA CYS A 87 24.03 10.54 4.11
C CYS A 87 24.46 9.93 2.77
N GLY A 88 23.51 9.51 1.93
CA GLY A 88 23.89 8.71 0.76
C GLY A 88 22.80 7.93 0.07
N ASP A 89 23.18 7.01 -0.81
CA ASP A 89 22.23 6.15 -1.51
C ASP A 89 21.75 5.00 -0.59
N MET A 90 22.66 4.34 0.13
CA MET A 90 22.36 3.24 1.05
C MET A 90 23.03 3.45 2.40
N ASN A 91 22.23 3.53 3.46
CA ASN A 91 22.68 3.80 4.82
C ASN A 91 22.20 2.74 5.80
N VAL A 92 23.08 2.33 6.72
CA VAL A 92 22.73 1.48 7.87
C VAL A 92 23.28 2.14 9.14
N GLY A 93 22.43 2.56 10.06
CA GLY A 93 22.92 3.36 11.18
C GLY A 93 21.88 3.81 12.19
N GLU A 94 22.25 4.73 13.06
CA GLU A 94 21.32 5.33 14.03
C GLU A 94 20.54 6.46 13.37
N GLU A 95 21.21 7.43 12.76
CA GLU A 95 20.63 8.55 12.02
C GLU A 95 21.05 8.50 10.54
N SER A 96 20.07 8.50 9.63
CA SER A 96 20.35 8.34 8.20
C SER A 96 19.47 9.17 7.28
N CYS A 97 20.06 9.69 6.20
CA CYS A 97 19.33 10.37 5.14
C CYS A 97 19.75 9.91 3.74
N GLY A 98 18.80 9.50 2.91
CA GLY A 98 19.15 8.84 1.65
C GLY A 98 18.05 8.08 0.93
N ASP A 99 18.40 7.43 -0.18
CA ASP A 99 17.41 6.66 -0.96
C ASP A 99 16.94 5.40 -0.20
N VAL A 100 17.85 4.70 0.48
CA VAL A 100 17.56 3.50 1.27
C VAL A 100 18.24 3.55 2.62
N ASN A 101 17.46 3.49 3.69
CA ASN A 101 17.94 3.62 5.06
C ASN A 101 17.46 2.45 5.92
N VAL A 102 18.34 1.93 6.78
CA VAL A 102 18.01 0.94 7.82
C VAL A 102 18.58 1.42 9.15
N GLY A 103 17.73 1.75 10.12
CA GLY A 103 18.22 2.41 11.33
C GLY A 103 17.15 2.88 12.30
N GLU A 104 17.58 3.49 13.39
CA GLU A 104 16.66 4.01 14.42
C GLU A 104 15.90 5.23 13.90
N GLU A 105 16.57 6.25 13.37
CA GLU A 105 16.00 7.45 12.79
C GLU A 105 16.40 7.59 11.31
N SER A 106 15.41 7.69 10.41
CA SER A 106 15.70 7.74 8.98
C SER A 106 14.79 8.66 8.17
N CYS A 107 15.37 9.30 7.15
CA CYS A 107 14.65 10.13 6.21
C CYS A 107 15.03 9.88 4.74
N GLY A 108 14.03 9.71 3.88
CA GLY A 108 14.23 9.53 2.44
C GLY A 108 13.25 8.57 1.78
N ASP A 109 13.62 7.93 0.68
CA ASP A 109 12.64 7.23 -0.17
C ASP A 109 12.16 5.90 0.45
N MET A 110 13.08 5.06 0.94
CA MET A 110 12.78 3.77 1.56
C MET A 110 13.48 3.63 2.91
N ASN A 111 12.69 3.46 3.97
CA ASN A 111 13.19 3.41 5.34
C ASN A 111 12.72 2.15 6.07
N VAL A 112 13.61 1.57 6.88
CA VAL A 112 13.30 0.45 7.77
C VAL A 112 13.88 0.70 9.16
N GLY A 113 13.02 0.78 10.18
CA GLY A 113 13.43 0.80 11.58
C GLY A 113 12.49 1.59 12.47
N GLU A 114 12.96 2.24 13.53
CA GLU A 114 12.07 2.70 14.60
C GLU A 114 11.27 3.95 14.22
N GLU A 115 11.94 5.02 13.80
CA GLU A 115 11.36 6.31 13.43
C GLU A 115 11.74 6.65 11.97
N SER A 116 10.75 6.75 11.10
CA SER A 116 10.97 6.87 9.65
C SER A 116 10.10 7.93 8.99
N CYS A 117 10.69 8.77 8.14
CA CYS A 117 9.94 9.71 7.30
C CYS A 117 10.34 9.62 5.81
N GLY A 118 9.35 9.40 4.93
CA GLY A 118 9.66 9.03 3.56
C GLY A 118 8.50 8.59 2.69
N ASP A 119 8.81 8.08 1.50
CA ASP A 119 7.78 7.55 0.60
C ASP A 119 7.30 6.16 1.05
N ILE A 120 8.24 5.28 1.47
CA ILE A 120 7.97 3.93 1.94
C ILE A 120 8.68 3.70 3.26
N ASN A 121 7.93 3.40 4.32
CA ASN A 121 8.46 3.18 5.66
C ASN A 121 7.98 1.83 6.23
N VAL A 122 8.88 1.11 6.89
CA VAL A 122 8.57 -0.12 7.63
C VAL A 122 9.15 -0.01 9.03
N GLY A 123 8.32 0.11 10.06
CA GLY A 123 8.83 0.53 11.37
C GLY A 123 7.84 0.65 12.50
N GLU A 124 8.28 1.12 13.66
CA GLU A 124 7.38 1.40 14.78
C GLU A 124 6.61 2.70 14.54
N GLU A 125 7.30 3.82 14.26
CA GLU A 125 6.73 5.13 13.99
C GLU A 125 7.07 5.58 12.56
N SER A 126 6.06 5.84 11.73
CA SER A 126 6.26 6.11 10.29
C SER A 126 5.38 7.23 9.74
N TRP A 127 6.00 8.18 9.02
CA TRP A 127 5.30 9.26 8.30
C TRP A 127 5.64 9.26 6.81
N GLY A 128 4.62 9.19 5.96
CA GLY A 128 4.88 9.00 4.53
C GLY A 128 3.70 8.62 3.68
N ASP A 129 3.96 8.26 2.43
CA ASP A 129 2.92 7.81 1.50
C ASP A 129 2.48 6.37 1.81
N MET A 130 3.44 5.46 2.04
CA MET A 130 3.18 4.04 2.35
C MET A 130 3.90 3.63 3.63
N ASN A 131 3.14 3.25 4.65
CA ASN A 131 3.68 2.86 5.95
C ASN A 131 3.23 1.45 6.34
N VAL A 132 4.17 0.67 6.90
CA VAL A 132 3.88 -0.65 7.48
C VAL A 132 4.44 -0.71 8.89
N GLY A 133 3.58 -0.84 9.90
CA GLY A 133 3.99 -1.09 11.28
C GLY A 133 3.04 -0.55 12.34
N GLU A 134 3.56 -0.20 13.51
CA GLU A 134 2.72 -0.01 14.71
C GLU A 134 1.94 1.32 14.67
N GLU A 135 2.64 2.45 14.56
CA GLU A 135 2.09 3.80 14.52
C GLU A 135 2.45 4.48 13.20
N SER A 136 1.44 4.79 12.39
CA SER A 136 1.68 5.35 11.05
C SER A 136 0.76 6.49 10.67
N CYS A 137 1.29 7.47 9.95
CA CYS A 137 0.50 8.57 9.41
C CYS A 137 0.87 8.86 7.95
N GLY A 138 -0.12 8.72 7.07
CA GLY A 138 0.14 8.68 5.64
C GLY A 138 -1.06 8.37 4.76
N ASP A 139 -0.82 8.24 3.46
CA ASP A 139 -1.88 7.93 2.48
C ASP A 139 -2.33 6.46 2.59
N MET A 140 -1.38 5.53 2.70
CA MET A 140 -1.63 4.08 2.84
C MET A 140 -0.90 3.50 4.04
N ASN A 141 -1.65 2.95 5.00
CA ASN A 141 -1.10 2.41 6.23
C ASN A 141 -1.53 0.95 6.46
N VAL A 142 -0.60 0.11 6.88
CA VAL A 142 -0.84 -1.28 7.28
C VAL A 142 -0.26 -1.48 8.67
N GLY A 143 -1.07 -1.80 9.69
CA GLY A 143 -0.58 -1.68 11.06
C GLY A 143 -1.59 -1.86 12.18
N GLU A 144 -1.23 -1.43 13.38
CA GLU A 144 -2.14 -1.40 14.54
C GLU A 144 -2.83 -0.03 14.67
N GLU A 145 -2.04 1.04 14.72
CA GLU A 145 -2.47 2.42 14.87
C GLU A 145 -2.10 3.25 13.64
N SER A 146 -3.11 3.78 12.94
CA SER A 146 -2.86 4.59 11.75
C SER A 146 -3.80 5.76 11.57
N CYS A 147 -3.27 6.82 10.97
CA CYS A 147 -4.00 8.00 10.54
C CYS A 147 -3.79 8.23 9.04
N GLY A 148 -4.85 8.17 8.24
CA GLY A 148 -4.67 8.23 6.79
C GLY A 148 -5.92 7.98 5.96
N ASP A 149 -5.74 8.12 4.64
CA ASP A 149 -6.79 7.91 3.65
C ASP A 149 -7.14 6.42 3.51
N MET A 150 -6.13 5.55 3.45
CA MET A 150 -6.30 4.10 3.33
C MET A 150 -5.64 3.35 4.49
N ASN A 151 -6.42 2.60 5.27
CA ASN A 151 -5.92 1.85 6.42
C ASN A 151 -6.29 0.36 6.34
N VAL A 152 -5.31 -0.51 6.58
CA VAL A 152 -5.50 -1.98 6.62
C VAL A 152 -5.13 -2.51 8.00
N ARG A 153 -6.13 -2.79 8.83
CA ARG A 153 -5.96 -3.19 10.24
C ARG A 153 -7.26 -3.70 10.86
N GLU A 154 -7.20 -4.34 12.03
CA GLU A 154 -8.37 -4.93 12.71
C GLU A 154 -9.46 -3.88 12.99
N GLU A 155 -9.12 -2.76 13.63
CA GLU A 155 -10.02 -1.63 13.92
C GLU A 155 -9.56 -0.37 13.18
N SER A 156 -10.38 0.22 12.31
CA SER A 156 -9.95 1.37 11.49
C SER A 156 -10.98 2.47 11.32
N CYS A 157 -10.47 3.70 11.14
CA CYS A 157 -11.25 4.85 10.70
C CYS A 157 -10.50 5.63 9.61
N GLY A 158 -11.22 6.20 8.64
CA GLY A 158 -10.62 6.90 7.50
C GLY A 158 -11.51 6.88 6.25
N ASP A 159 -10.97 7.25 5.10
CA ASP A 159 -11.73 7.28 3.84
C ASP A 159 -11.91 5.86 3.25
N MET A 160 -10.87 5.02 3.30
CA MET A 160 -10.84 3.65 2.81
C MET A 160 -10.27 2.71 3.87
N ASN A 161 -11.05 1.73 4.31
CA ASN A 161 -10.64 0.84 5.39
C ASN A 161 -10.80 -0.63 4.99
N VAL A 162 -9.84 -1.46 5.41
CA VAL A 162 -9.91 -2.93 5.31
C VAL A 162 -9.60 -3.52 6.68
N GLY A 163 -10.56 -4.18 7.32
CA GLY A 163 -10.42 -4.60 8.71
C GLY A 163 -11.50 -5.54 9.21
N GLU A 164 -11.48 -5.90 10.49
CA GLU A 164 -12.63 -6.59 11.11
C GLU A 164 -13.72 -5.57 11.45
N GLU A 165 -13.37 -4.47 12.10
CA GLU A 165 -14.27 -3.36 12.42
C GLU A 165 -13.78 -2.06 11.77
N SER A 166 -14.65 -1.39 11.00
CA SER A 166 -14.25 -0.16 10.30
C SER A 166 -15.35 0.89 10.20
N CYS A 167 -14.93 2.17 10.27
CA CYS A 167 -15.81 3.30 10.08
C CYS A 167 -15.22 4.36 9.12
N GLY A 168 -15.97 4.78 8.12
CA GLY A 168 -15.40 5.58 7.02
C GLY A 168 -16.29 5.71 5.81
N ASP A 169 -15.76 6.28 4.73
CA ASP A 169 -16.52 6.41 3.48
C ASP A 169 -16.65 5.05 2.76
N MET A 170 -15.55 4.29 2.68
CA MET A 170 -15.50 2.98 2.03
C MET A 170 -14.84 1.95 2.94
N ASN A 171 -15.57 0.87 3.25
CA ASN A 171 -15.13 -0.15 4.19
C ASN A 171 -15.24 -1.56 3.60
N VAL A 172 -14.25 -2.41 3.89
CA VAL A 172 -14.28 -3.85 3.60
C VAL A 172 -13.91 -4.61 4.87
N GLY A 173 -14.84 -5.37 5.42
CA GLY A 173 -14.60 -6.02 6.71
C GLY A 173 -15.76 -6.84 7.23
N GLU A 174 -15.66 -7.35 8.46
CA GLU A 174 -16.76 -8.10 9.09
C GLU A 174 -17.86 -7.13 9.53
N GLU A 175 -17.50 -6.10 10.29
CA GLU A 175 -18.38 -5.03 10.77
C GLU A 175 -17.98 -3.69 10.13
N SER A 176 -18.90 -3.04 9.41
CA SER A 176 -18.58 -1.83 8.64
C SER A 176 -19.65 -0.74 8.72
N TYR A 177 -19.23 0.50 9.00
CA TYR A 177 -20.09 1.66 9.16
C TYR A 177 -19.66 2.82 8.24
N GLY A 178 -20.49 3.17 7.26
CA GLY A 178 -20.02 4.10 6.23
C GLY A 178 -20.96 4.32 5.05
N ASP A 179 -20.48 5.03 4.03
CA ASP A 179 -21.26 5.26 2.80
C ASP A 179 -21.31 3.98 1.94
N ILE A 180 -20.19 3.27 1.81
CA ILE A 180 -20.06 2.05 1.01
C ILE A 180 -19.38 0.96 1.84
N ASN A 181 -20.10 -0.14 2.08
CA ASN A 181 -19.59 -1.25 2.90
C ASN A 181 -19.68 -2.59 2.15
N VAL A 182 -18.64 -3.41 2.30
CA VAL A 182 -18.61 -4.80 1.82
C VAL A 182 -18.20 -5.70 2.97
N GLY A 183 -19.09 -6.57 3.45
CA GLY A 183 -18.84 -7.30 4.69
C GLY A 183 -19.92 -8.26 5.15
N GLU A 184 -19.78 -8.85 6.32
CA GLU A 184 -20.84 -9.67 6.93
C GLU A 184 -21.95 -8.77 7.49
N GLU A 185 -21.61 -7.86 8.39
CA GLU A 185 -22.51 -6.90 9.04
C GLU A 185 -22.18 -5.46 8.62
N SER A 186 -23.17 -4.74 8.08
CA SER A 186 -22.92 -3.38 7.57
C SER A 186 -24.07 -2.40 7.76
N CYS A 187 -23.73 -1.15 8.07
CA CYS A 187 -24.70 -0.07 8.19
C CYS A 187 -24.25 1.18 7.44
N GLY A 188 -25.08 1.66 6.50
CA GLY A 188 -24.65 2.65 5.53
C GLY A 188 -25.60 2.96 4.40
N ASP A 189 -25.14 3.75 3.42
CA ASP A 189 -25.93 4.07 2.23
C ASP A 189 -25.97 2.91 1.23
N MET A 190 -24.83 2.27 0.98
CA MET A 190 -24.66 1.14 0.06
C MET A 190 -23.94 -0.02 0.73
N ASN A 191 -24.63 -1.15 0.88
CA ASN A 191 -24.09 -2.32 1.56
C ASN A 191 -24.14 -3.57 0.66
N VAL A 192 -23.07 -4.37 0.70
CA VAL A 192 -23.01 -5.69 0.08
C VAL A 192 -22.54 -6.70 1.12
N GLY A 193 -23.41 -7.60 1.56
CA GLY A 193 -23.10 -8.45 2.70
C GLY A 193 -24.15 -9.48 3.06
N GLU A 194 -24.02 -10.10 4.23
CA GLU A 194 -25.04 -11.01 4.76
C GLU A 194 -26.13 -10.21 5.47
N GLU A 195 -25.75 -9.46 6.51
CA GLU A 195 -26.62 -8.61 7.32
C GLU A 195 -26.35 -7.12 7.02
N SER A 196 -27.40 -6.38 6.63
CA SER A 196 -27.21 -4.96 6.29
C SER A 196 -28.36 -4.03 6.62
N CYS A 197 -28.02 -2.81 7.04
CA CYS A 197 -28.97 -1.74 7.35
C CYS A 197 -28.66 -0.48 6.53
N GLY A 198 -29.58 -0.03 5.68
CA GLY A 198 -29.22 1.05 4.75
C GLY A 198 -30.21 1.43 3.67
N ASP A 199 -29.79 2.38 2.83
CA ASP A 199 -30.59 2.86 1.70
C ASP A 199 -30.62 1.84 0.54
N MET A 200 -29.48 1.20 0.25
CA MET A 200 -29.34 0.18 -0.78
C MET A 200 -28.53 -1.01 -0.27
N ASN A 201 -29.15 -2.18 -0.23
CA ASN A 201 -28.54 -3.40 0.30
C ASN A 201 -28.58 -4.55 -0.72
N ILE A 202 -27.48 -5.29 -0.83
CA ILE A 202 -27.39 -6.53 -1.60
C ILE A 202 -26.92 -7.64 -0.66
N GLY A 203 -27.84 -8.44 -0.14
CA GLY A 203 -27.54 -9.41 0.93
C GLY A 203 -28.72 -10.26 1.36
N GLU A 204 -28.47 -11.26 2.20
CA GLU A 204 -29.50 -12.21 2.65
C GLU A 204 -30.47 -11.60 3.66
N GLU A 205 -29.98 -10.91 4.69
CA GLU A 205 -30.79 -10.29 5.73
C GLU A 205 -30.59 -8.78 5.68
N SER A 206 -31.54 -8.05 5.08
CA SER A 206 -31.35 -6.61 4.87
C SER A 206 -32.56 -5.78 5.26
N CYS A 207 -32.31 -4.61 5.84
CA CYS A 207 -33.35 -3.67 6.20
C CYS A 207 -33.09 -2.24 5.68
N GLY A 208 -34.16 -1.55 5.31
CA GLY A 208 -34.11 -0.14 4.90
C GLY A 208 -34.77 0.17 3.56
N GLY A 209 -34.07 0.90 2.69
CA GLY A 209 -34.65 1.48 1.48
C GLY A 209 -34.95 0.44 0.40
N MET A 210 -33.91 0.00 -0.29
CA MET A 210 -33.94 -0.94 -1.39
C MET A 210 -33.08 -2.16 -1.08
N ASN A 211 -33.68 -3.35 -1.12
CA ASN A 211 -33.00 -4.61 -0.78
C ASN A 211 -33.03 -5.58 -1.96
N VAL A 212 -31.94 -6.32 -2.18
CA VAL A 212 -31.80 -7.30 -3.25
C VAL A 212 -31.26 -8.61 -2.68
N ARG A 213 -31.93 -9.74 -3.01
CA ARG A 213 -31.78 -11.12 -2.51
C ARG A 213 -32.85 -11.50 -1.48
N GLU A 214 -32.51 -12.15 -0.39
CA GLU A 214 -33.47 -12.89 0.44
C GLU A 214 -33.91 -12.06 1.67
N GLU A 215 -34.69 -12.66 2.57
CA GLU A 215 -35.05 -12.23 3.94
C GLU A 215 -34.96 -10.72 4.29
N SER A 216 -35.57 -9.88 3.45
CA SER A 216 -35.38 -8.42 3.50
C SER A 216 -36.61 -7.65 3.94
N CYS A 217 -36.44 -6.61 4.75
CA CYS A 217 -37.53 -5.76 5.24
C CYS A 217 -37.30 -4.28 4.90
N GLY A 218 -38.08 -3.74 3.95
CA GLY A 218 -37.84 -2.39 3.43
C GLY A 218 -38.92 -1.81 2.53
N ASN A 219 -38.64 -0.64 1.94
CA ASN A 219 -39.58 0.04 1.04
C ASN A 219 -39.71 -0.72 -0.31
N MET A 220 -38.60 -1.20 -0.84
CA MET A 220 -38.54 -1.97 -2.08
C MET A 220 -37.63 -3.19 -1.92
N ASN A 221 -38.14 -4.40 -2.14
CA ASN A 221 -37.37 -5.63 -2.01
C ASN A 221 -37.41 -6.44 -3.31
N VAL A 222 -36.27 -7.00 -3.72
CA VAL A 222 -36.15 -7.85 -4.90
C VAL A 222 -35.54 -9.20 -4.53
N GLY A 223 -36.40 -10.19 -4.29
CA GLY A 223 -36.04 -11.59 -4.09
C GLY A 223 -37.03 -12.32 -3.17
N GLU A 224 -36.58 -13.34 -2.44
CA GLU A 224 -37.46 -14.24 -1.66
C GLU A 224 -37.50 -13.85 -0.18
N GLY A 225 -38.53 -14.28 0.57
CA GLY A 225 -38.59 -14.07 2.02
C GLY A 225 -38.81 -12.61 2.49
N SER A 226 -39.06 -11.65 1.58
CA SER A 226 -39.13 -10.24 1.93
C SER A 226 -40.43 -9.77 2.60
N CYS A 227 -40.33 -8.82 3.52
CA CYS A 227 -41.42 -8.08 4.15
C CYS A 227 -41.36 -6.58 3.79
N GLY A 228 -42.49 -5.87 3.71
CA GLY A 228 -42.48 -4.41 3.43
C GLY A 228 -43.45 -3.96 2.33
N ASP A 229 -43.25 -2.76 1.82
CA ASP A 229 -44.24 -2.06 0.97
C ASP A 229 -44.30 -2.63 -0.46
N MET A 230 -43.15 -2.83 -1.11
CA MET A 230 -43.06 -3.28 -2.49
C MET A 230 -42.08 -4.45 -2.65
N ASN A 231 -42.60 -5.69 -2.74
CA ASN A 231 -41.80 -6.90 -2.96
C ASN A 231 -41.85 -7.35 -4.42
N VAL A 232 -40.71 -7.75 -5.00
CA VAL A 232 -40.56 -8.28 -6.38
C VAL A 232 -39.69 -9.54 -6.37
N GLY A 233 -40.31 -10.73 -6.27
CA GLY A 233 -39.59 -12.01 -6.21
C GLY A 233 -40.44 -13.20 -6.63
N GLU A 234 -40.01 -14.44 -6.37
CA GLU A 234 -40.73 -15.65 -6.79
C GLU A 234 -42.20 -15.68 -6.37
N GLU A 235 -42.63 -15.01 -5.29
CA GLU A 235 -44.06 -14.90 -4.97
C GLU A 235 -44.90 -14.16 -6.04
N LEU A 236 -44.32 -13.20 -6.77
CA LEU A 236 -44.97 -12.53 -7.90
C LEU A 236 -44.92 -13.34 -9.20
N TRP A 237 -43.89 -14.16 -9.39
CA TRP A 237 -43.63 -14.86 -10.66
C TRP A 237 -44.02 -16.35 -10.62
N GLY A 238 -44.13 -16.94 -9.43
CA GLY A 238 -44.06 -18.37 -9.18
C GLY A 238 -45.37 -19.10 -9.41
N HIS A 239 -46.53 -18.63 -8.92
CA HIS A 239 -47.70 -19.55 -8.95
C HIS A 239 -49.12 -18.99 -9.09
N GLU A 240 -49.39 -17.68 -8.97
CA GLU A 240 -50.76 -17.16 -9.12
C GLU A 240 -50.95 -16.05 -10.17
N CYS A 241 -50.00 -15.11 -10.29
CA CYS A 241 -50.09 -14.00 -11.25
C CYS A 241 -50.13 -14.46 -12.72
N TRP A 242 -49.42 -15.55 -13.05
CA TRP A 242 -49.38 -16.08 -14.42
C TRP A 242 -50.62 -16.90 -14.80
N ARG A 243 -51.32 -17.53 -13.85
CA ARG A 243 -52.34 -18.54 -14.19
C ARG A 243 -53.77 -18.02 -14.23
N ARG A 244 -54.11 -16.91 -13.56
CA ARG A 244 -55.53 -16.49 -13.49
C ARG A 244 -55.85 -15.01 -13.66
N GLU A 245 -55.01 -14.06 -13.26
CA GLU A 245 -55.48 -12.67 -13.17
C GLU A 245 -54.88 -11.68 -14.18
N LEU A 246 -53.62 -11.82 -14.61
CA LEU A 246 -53.02 -10.85 -15.54
C LEU A 246 -53.24 -11.18 -17.04
N TRP A 247 -53.45 -12.45 -17.39
CA TRP A 247 -53.61 -12.89 -18.79
C TRP A 247 -55.07 -13.07 -19.25
N GLY A 248 -56.06 -12.95 -18.36
CA GLY A 248 -57.47 -13.17 -18.67
C GLY A 248 -58.14 -11.98 -19.36
N ARG A 249 -58.06 -11.88 -20.70
CA ARG A 249 -58.83 -11.03 -21.66
C ARG A 249 -59.13 -9.54 -21.35
N VAL A 250 -58.85 -9.02 -20.16
CA VAL A 250 -59.25 -7.70 -19.65
C VAL A 250 -58.04 -6.76 -19.57
N TYR A 251 -56.87 -7.26 -19.16
CA TYR A 251 -55.65 -6.45 -19.01
C TYR A 251 -54.86 -6.18 -20.29
N TRP A 252 -55.09 -6.96 -21.37
CA TRP A 252 -54.44 -6.72 -22.66
C TRP A 252 -54.83 -5.38 -23.30
N ARG A 253 -55.97 -4.79 -22.90
CA ARG A 253 -56.50 -3.59 -23.58
C ARG A 253 -56.50 -2.31 -22.77
N ARG A 254 -56.33 -2.32 -21.45
CA ARG A 254 -56.32 -1.06 -20.69
C ARG A 254 -55.40 -1.11 -19.48
N LYS A 255 -54.36 -0.28 -19.59
CA LYS A 255 -53.62 0.44 -18.54
C LYS A 255 -52.29 -0.09 -18.00
N LEU A 256 -51.92 -1.38 -18.05
CA LEU A 256 -50.55 -1.78 -17.63
C LEU A 256 -49.54 -1.83 -18.79
N TRP A 257 -50.00 -2.19 -19.99
CA TRP A 257 -49.15 -2.48 -21.16
C TRP A 257 -49.40 -1.52 -22.34
N GLY A 258 -50.02 -0.37 -22.07
CA GLY A 258 -50.35 0.62 -23.08
C GLY A 258 -49.25 1.66 -23.25
N HIS A 259 -48.48 1.52 -24.33
CA HIS A 259 -47.71 2.57 -25.03
C HIS A 259 -46.62 3.36 -24.25
N GLU A 260 -46.59 3.36 -22.92
CA GLU A 260 -45.60 4.07 -22.10
C GLU A 260 -44.49 3.16 -21.56
N CYS A 261 -44.81 1.95 -21.08
CA CYS A 261 -43.80 1.00 -20.57
C CYS A 261 -42.85 0.46 -21.66
N TRP A 262 -43.25 0.51 -22.93
CA TRP A 262 -42.41 0.10 -24.06
C TRP A 262 -41.34 1.14 -24.45
N ARG A 263 -41.47 2.39 -23.96
CA ARG A 263 -40.66 3.52 -24.44
C ARG A 263 -39.71 4.11 -23.41
N ARG A 264 -39.81 3.72 -22.13
CA ARG A 264 -38.88 4.15 -21.09
C ARG A 264 -38.16 2.93 -20.52
N GLU A 265 -36.95 2.75 -21.05
CA GLU A 265 -35.68 2.38 -20.39
C GLU A 265 -35.59 1.22 -19.36
N LEU A 266 -36.69 0.60 -18.92
CA LEU A 266 -36.67 -0.61 -18.09
C LEU A 266 -36.58 -1.91 -18.90
N TRP A 267 -36.98 -1.87 -20.18
CA TRP A 267 -37.00 -3.02 -21.08
C TRP A 267 -36.43 -2.67 -22.47
N GLY A 268 -35.41 -1.80 -22.47
CA GLY A 268 -34.70 -1.39 -23.67
C GLY A 268 -34.08 -2.56 -24.42
N HIS A 269 -33.89 -2.35 -25.71
CA HIS A 269 -33.54 -3.33 -26.75
C HIS A 269 -32.18 -4.08 -26.55
N GLU A 270 -31.51 -3.87 -25.41
CA GLU A 270 -30.22 -4.44 -25.03
C GLU A 270 -30.31 -5.52 -23.96
N CYS A 271 -31.27 -5.46 -23.01
CA CYS A 271 -31.46 -6.51 -21.98
C CYS A 271 -31.80 -7.88 -22.58
N TRP A 272 -32.37 -7.90 -23.79
CA TRP A 272 -32.67 -9.13 -24.52
C TRP A 272 -31.50 -9.70 -25.31
N ARG A 273 -30.40 -8.95 -25.50
CA ARG A 273 -29.33 -9.34 -26.45
C ARG A 273 -28.02 -9.78 -25.85
N ARG A 274 -27.75 -9.61 -24.55
CA ARG A 274 -26.53 -10.13 -23.95
C ARG A 274 -26.76 -10.82 -22.60
N GLU A 275 -26.49 -12.12 -22.65
CA GLU A 275 -25.98 -13.01 -21.59
C GLU A 275 -26.86 -13.37 -20.38
N LEU A 276 -27.83 -12.56 -19.94
CA LEU A 276 -28.77 -12.99 -18.87
C LEU A 276 -29.92 -13.89 -19.37
N TRP A 277 -30.31 -13.76 -20.64
CA TRP A 277 -31.46 -14.48 -21.25
C TRP A 277 -31.09 -15.22 -22.55
N GLY A 278 -29.85 -15.71 -22.64
CA GLY A 278 -29.36 -16.49 -23.79
C GLY A 278 -30.23 -17.73 -24.06
N ARG A 279 -30.48 -18.01 -25.35
CA ARG A 279 -31.36 -19.10 -25.86
C ARG A 279 -31.12 -20.50 -25.28
N GLU A 280 -29.99 -20.74 -24.62
CA GLU A 280 -29.70 -22.02 -23.96
C GLU A 280 -30.41 -22.19 -22.61
N TYR A 281 -30.58 -21.12 -21.83
CA TYR A 281 -31.25 -21.19 -20.52
C TYR A 281 -32.76 -21.46 -20.68
N TRP A 282 -33.37 -20.84 -21.69
CA TRP A 282 -34.81 -20.99 -21.99
C TRP A 282 -35.20 -22.40 -22.50
N ARG A 283 -34.33 -23.08 -23.26
CA ARG A 283 -34.65 -24.42 -23.80
C ARG A 283 -34.55 -25.54 -22.77
N ARG A 284 -33.75 -25.37 -21.71
CA ARG A 284 -33.52 -26.46 -20.73
C ARG A 284 -34.55 -26.54 -19.62
N ARG A 285 -35.31 -25.47 -19.33
CA ARG A 285 -36.25 -25.43 -18.18
C ARG A 285 -37.70 -25.05 -18.47
N VAL A 286 -38.03 -24.36 -19.58
CA VAL A 286 -39.41 -23.87 -19.79
C VAL A 286 -40.23 -24.73 -20.77
N VAL A 287 -39.60 -25.41 -21.72
CA VAL A 287 -40.30 -26.32 -22.65
C VAL A 287 -39.75 -27.73 -22.41
N GLY A 288 -40.33 -28.43 -21.45
CA GLY A 288 -40.08 -29.86 -21.29
C GLY A 288 -40.57 -30.63 -22.53
N THR A 289 -39.65 -31.04 -23.39
CA THR A 289 -39.64 -32.30 -24.16
C THR A 289 -38.20 -32.65 -24.51
#